data_AF-A0A973XML6-F1
#
_entry.id   AF-A0A973XML6-F1
#
_cell.length_a   1.000
_cell.length_b   1.000
_cell.length_c   1.000
_cell.angle_alpha   90.00
_cell.angle_beta   90.00
_cell.angle_gamma   90.00
#
_symmetry.space_group_name_H-M   'P 1'
#
loop_
_entity.id
_entity.type
_entity.pdbx_description
1 polymer ?
#
loop_
_entity_poly.entity_id
_entity_poly.type
_entity_poly.pdbx_seq_one_letter_code
_entity_poly.pdbx_strand_id
1 'polypeptide(L)'
;MRGARGTLRLLSARRRAGGRDREASRLAVLPAVFLAALVAVGLTEPAAAEPAGPETAPKSEAAEKACRPDRFGGQVCGAGETAVRVIAETVSPSGRHAFAWGAPDGIEREPDVENVRIVLVRLADGAVLAKLGGHYWSTGEMRANRQAESAVWAPDERAVVEIADSRWSTYSLRYVALAKDGAARTLDLLPLVETAARARLRQAMPRETKGREFMVSGDAPARLDARGRLSLGATLFVPKADASFDLAMRVAITRGKAGTPTAGIVSMRQVPSR
;
A
#
# COMPACT_ATOMS: atom_id res chain seq x y z
N MET A 1 23.80 -37.70 -52.77
CA MET A 1 25.26 -37.51 -52.85
C MET A 1 25.73 -36.78 -51.59
N ARG A 2 26.70 -37.38 -50.86
CA ARG A 2 27.71 -36.84 -49.90
C ARG A 2 27.30 -35.60 -49.06
N GLY A 3 27.21 -35.62 -47.72
CA GLY A 3 28.18 -36.04 -46.69
C GLY A 3 28.79 -34.77 -46.07
N ALA A 4 28.56 -34.41 -44.79
CA ALA A 4 29.42 -34.67 -43.61
C ALA A 4 28.70 -34.08 -42.37
N ARG A 5 28.47 -34.79 -41.25
CA ARG A 5 29.36 -35.18 -40.13
C ARG A 5 30.09 -34.00 -39.45
N GLY A 6 29.73 -33.75 -38.19
CA GLY A 6 30.43 -32.86 -37.26
C GLY A 6 29.90 -33.04 -35.83
N THR A 7 30.30 -34.13 -35.18
CA THR A 7 30.05 -34.44 -33.77
C THR A 7 31.20 -33.89 -32.93
N LEU A 8 30.96 -33.18 -31.84
CA LEU A 8 31.94 -33.12 -30.74
C LEU A 8 31.26 -33.17 -29.37
N ARG A 9 31.84 -34.01 -28.51
CA ARG A 9 31.38 -34.46 -27.19
C ARG A 9 31.93 -33.57 -26.06
N LEU A 10 31.15 -33.54 -24.99
CA LEU A 10 31.48 -33.52 -23.55
C LEU A 10 32.77 -32.84 -23.07
N LEU A 11 32.63 -31.97 -22.08
CA LEU A 11 33.42 -32.03 -20.85
C LEU A 11 32.54 -31.70 -19.62
N SER A 12 32.39 -32.71 -18.77
CA SER A 12 31.86 -32.62 -17.42
C SER A 12 32.93 -32.09 -16.46
N ALA A 13 32.55 -31.27 -15.50
CA ALA A 13 33.35 -31.05 -14.29
C ALA A 13 32.44 -31.03 -13.05
N ARG A 14 32.45 -32.15 -12.33
CA ARG A 14 32.08 -32.28 -10.92
C ARG A 14 33.29 -31.90 -10.05
N ARG A 15 33.08 -31.10 -9.01
CA ARG A 15 33.79 -31.12 -7.71
C ARG A 15 32.73 -30.76 -6.65
N ARG A 16 32.24 -31.65 -5.76
CA ARG A 16 32.81 -32.20 -4.50
C ARG A 16 33.60 -31.14 -3.74
N ALA A 17 33.17 -30.63 -2.57
CA ALA A 17 32.82 -31.24 -1.28
C ALA A 17 33.89 -30.88 -0.24
N GLY A 18 33.45 -30.41 0.93
CA GLY A 18 34.24 -30.08 2.12
C GLY A 18 33.61 -28.88 2.81
N GLY A 19 33.16 -28.90 4.06
CA GLY A 19 33.36 -29.86 5.13
C GLY A 19 33.68 -29.09 6.40
N ARG A 20 32.83 -29.24 7.43
CA ARG A 20 33.06 -29.06 8.88
C ARG A 20 33.59 -27.71 9.39
N ASP A 21 32.86 -27.11 10.33
CA ASP A 21 33.20 -27.03 11.77
C ASP A 21 32.02 -26.30 12.47
N ARG A 22 31.25 -26.95 13.37
CA ARG A 22 31.53 -27.14 14.81
C ARG A 22 32.04 -25.88 15.49
N GLU A 23 31.14 -25.13 16.12
CA GLU A 23 31.39 -24.71 17.49
C GLU A 23 30.09 -24.53 18.27
N ALA A 24 30.06 -25.20 19.42
CA ALA A 24 29.01 -25.18 20.41
C ALA A 24 29.61 -24.50 21.64
N SER A 25 28.99 -23.41 22.08
CA SER A 25 29.20 -22.80 23.40
C SER A 25 27.81 -22.61 24.00
N ARG A 26 27.28 -23.57 24.76
CA ARG A 26 27.47 -23.80 26.21
C ARG A 26 27.25 -22.56 27.08
N LEU A 27 26.16 -22.68 27.84
CA LEU A 27 25.93 -22.25 29.23
C LEU A 27 25.99 -20.76 29.60
N ALA A 28 24.84 -20.24 30.03
CA ALA A 28 24.69 -19.82 31.42
C ALA A 28 23.22 -19.94 31.84
N VAL A 29 22.96 -20.95 32.67
CA VAL A 29 21.81 -21.04 33.57
C VAL A 29 22.14 -20.20 34.81
N LEU A 30 21.11 -19.62 35.45
CA LEU A 30 20.91 -19.35 36.90
C LEU A 30 20.20 -17.98 37.10
N PRO A 31 19.59 -17.72 38.28
CA PRO A 31 18.39 -18.37 38.80
C PRO A 31 17.30 -17.36 39.17
N ALA A 32 16.09 -17.87 39.42
CA ALA A 32 15.02 -17.13 40.08
C ALA A 32 15.43 -16.73 41.50
N VAL A 33 15.18 -15.47 41.87
CA VAL A 33 15.13 -15.03 43.27
C VAL A 33 13.77 -14.41 43.50
N PHE A 34 12.95 -15.13 44.27
CA PHE A 34 11.78 -14.64 44.96
C PHE A 34 12.21 -13.56 45.96
N LEU A 35 11.57 -12.39 45.93
CA LEU A 35 11.42 -11.56 47.11
C LEU A 35 9.94 -11.20 47.27
N ALA A 36 9.30 -11.91 48.19
CA ALA A 36 8.06 -11.49 48.80
C ALA A 36 8.40 -10.43 49.85
N ALA A 37 7.83 -9.23 49.72
CA ALA A 37 7.82 -8.23 50.78
C ALA A 37 6.36 -8.02 51.20
N LEU A 38 6.01 -8.64 52.34
CA LEU A 38 4.90 -8.21 53.19
C LEU A 38 5.23 -6.80 53.72
N VAL A 39 4.36 -5.83 53.51
CA VAL A 39 4.28 -4.64 54.37
C VAL A 39 2.83 -4.32 54.69
N ALA A 40 2.55 -4.50 55.98
CA ALA A 40 1.60 -3.84 56.87
C ALA A 40 0.36 -3.16 56.29
N VAL A 41 -0.79 -3.76 56.66
CA VAL A 41 -2.10 -3.11 56.77
C VAL A 41 -2.02 -2.02 57.83
N GLY A 42 -2.11 -0.75 57.41
CA GLY A 42 -2.43 0.38 58.26
C GLY A 42 -3.91 0.72 58.11
N LEU A 43 -4.69 0.47 59.17
CA LEU A 43 -6.07 0.94 59.30
C LEU A 43 -6.02 2.42 59.68
N THR A 44 -6.43 3.29 58.77
CA THR A 44 -6.75 4.70 59.06
C THR A 44 -8.24 4.90 58.89
N GLU A 45 -8.89 5.39 59.94
CA GLU A 45 -10.30 5.78 59.98
C GLU A 45 -10.64 6.82 58.89
N PRO A 46 -11.84 6.77 58.30
CA PRO A 46 -12.28 7.75 57.32
C PRO A 46 -12.77 9.01 58.03
N ALA A 47 -12.06 10.12 57.84
CA ALA A 47 -12.62 11.45 58.07
C ALA A 47 -13.65 11.73 56.97
N ALA A 48 -14.86 12.11 57.39
CA ALA A 48 -15.93 12.55 56.51
C ALA A 48 -15.48 13.74 55.65
N ALA A 49 -15.38 13.53 54.34
CA ALA A 49 -15.21 14.59 53.36
C ALA A 49 -16.59 15.05 52.86
N GLU A 50 -16.81 16.36 52.91
CA GLU A 50 -17.92 17.07 52.29
C GLU A 50 -18.05 16.74 50.78
N PRO A 51 -19.27 16.85 50.20
CA PRO A 51 -19.50 16.52 48.80
C PRO A 51 -18.76 17.50 47.89
N ALA A 52 -17.71 17.01 47.24
CA ALA A 52 -17.11 17.66 46.09
C ALA A 52 -18.19 17.81 45.01
N GLY A 53 -18.30 19.02 44.46
CA GLY A 53 -19.18 19.34 43.33
C GLY A 53 -18.87 18.47 42.10
N PRO A 54 -19.68 18.53 41.04
CA PRO A 54 -19.60 17.62 39.90
C PRO A 54 -18.21 17.72 39.27
N GLU A 55 -17.38 16.73 39.60
CA GLU A 55 -16.12 16.44 38.95
C GLU A 55 -16.47 16.15 37.50
N THR A 56 -16.22 17.13 36.63
CA THR A 56 -16.20 16.95 35.19
C THR A 56 -15.30 15.76 34.90
N ALA A 57 -15.92 14.61 34.63
CA ALA A 57 -15.25 13.44 34.13
C ALA A 57 -14.32 13.86 32.98
N PRO A 58 -13.08 13.35 32.92
CA PRO A 58 -12.16 13.71 31.85
C PRO A 58 -12.83 13.35 30.53
N LYS A 59 -13.12 14.38 29.71
CA LYS A 59 -13.50 14.19 28.32
C LYS A 59 -12.35 13.40 27.68
N SER A 60 -12.65 12.14 27.40
CA SER A 60 -11.80 11.17 26.75
C SER A 60 -10.88 11.80 25.70
N GLU A 61 -9.57 11.71 25.94
CA GLU A 61 -8.48 11.98 25.00
C GLU A 61 -8.63 11.19 23.67
N ALA A 62 -9.54 10.20 23.61
CA ALA A 62 -9.88 9.47 22.38
C ALA A 62 -10.70 10.31 21.39
N ALA A 63 -11.46 11.31 21.86
CA ALA A 63 -12.20 12.22 20.97
C ALA A 63 -11.26 13.17 20.19
N GLU A 64 -10.06 13.41 20.69
CA GLU A 64 -9.05 14.28 20.06
C GLU A 64 -8.25 13.57 18.95
N LYS A 65 -8.33 12.23 18.87
CA LYS A 65 -7.58 11.42 17.90
C LYS A 65 -8.35 11.11 16.62
N ALA A 66 -9.68 11.19 16.63
CA ALA A 66 -10.50 10.94 15.44
C ALA A 66 -10.23 11.96 14.33
N CYS A 67 -10.35 11.53 13.08
CA CYS A 67 -10.26 12.47 11.96
C CYS A 67 -11.49 13.39 11.97
N ARG A 68 -11.24 14.71 11.88
CA ARG A 68 -12.25 15.76 12.04
C ARG A 68 -12.52 16.50 10.73
N PRO A 69 -13.72 17.07 10.53
CA PRO A 69 -13.96 17.96 9.41
C PRO A 69 -13.00 19.16 9.42
N ASP A 70 -12.56 19.60 8.24
CA ASP A 70 -11.82 20.85 8.06
C ASP A 70 -12.72 21.97 7.52
N ARG A 71 -12.17 23.19 7.49
CA ARG A 71 -12.86 24.41 7.05
C ARG A 71 -13.31 24.41 5.59
N PHE A 72 -12.78 23.49 4.77
CA PHE A 72 -13.09 23.36 3.36
C PHE A 72 -13.96 22.12 3.08
N GLY A 73 -14.60 21.55 4.10
CA GLY A 73 -15.49 20.40 3.98
C GLY A 73 -14.78 19.05 3.78
N GLY A 74 -13.44 19.03 3.85
CA GLY A 74 -12.66 17.79 3.88
C GLY A 74 -12.58 17.20 5.28
N GLN A 75 -11.82 16.12 5.43
CA GLN A 75 -11.51 15.51 6.72
C GLN A 75 -10.00 15.50 6.95
N VAL A 76 -9.57 15.88 8.14
CA VAL A 76 -8.15 15.94 8.54
C VAL A 76 -7.92 15.05 9.75
N CYS A 77 -6.85 14.26 9.68
CA CYS A 77 -6.38 13.44 10.77
C CYS A 77 -5.08 14.05 11.34
N GLY A 78 -5.00 14.20 12.67
CA GLY A 78 -3.83 14.79 13.34
C GLY A 78 -3.78 16.33 13.28
N ALA A 79 -2.61 16.88 13.60
CA ALA A 79 -2.35 18.32 13.68
C ALA A 79 -0.91 18.69 13.27
N GLY A 80 -0.70 19.96 12.90
CA GLY A 80 0.61 20.49 12.51
C GLY A 80 1.21 19.81 11.28
N GLU A 81 2.53 19.66 11.27
CA GLU A 81 3.32 19.04 10.18
C GLU A 81 3.00 17.55 9.95
N THR A 82 2.46 16.89 10.99
CA THR A 82 2.05 15.49 10.91
C THR A 82 0.63 15.30 10.39
N ALA A 83 -0.15 16.39 10.28
CA ALA A 83 -1.51 16.33 9.78
C ALA A 83 -1.56 15.74 8.38
N VAL A 84 -2.61 14.97 8.12
CA VAL A 84 -2.92 14.45 6.80
C VAL A 84 -4.38 14.72 6.47
N ARG A 85 -4.64 15.03 5.21
CA ARG A 85 -5.98 15.35 4.72
C ARG A 85 -6.51 14.21 3.86
N VAL A 86 -7.68 13.71 4.22
CA VAL A 86 -8.37 12.62 3.55
C VAL A 86 -8.72 13.00 2.12
N ILE A 87 -8.45 12.07 1.20
CA ILE A 87 -8.85 12.17 -0.21
C ILE A 87 -10.23 11.51 -0.29
N ALA A 88 -11.27 12.34 -0.43
CA ALA A 88 -12.66 11.93 -0.22
C ALA A 88 -13.09 10.74 -1.10
N GLU A 89 -12.60 10.68 -2.33
CA GLU A 89 -12.93 9.66 -3.33
C GLU A 89 -12.31 8.28 -3.00
N THR A 90 -11.43 8.21 -2.00
CA THR A 90 -10.72 6.99 -1.61
C THR A 90 -11.28 6.34 -0.35
N VAL A 91 -12.29 6.95 0.28
CA VAL A 91 -12.91 6.45 1.50
C VAL A 91 -13.52 5.06 1.25
N SER A 92 -13.20 4.11 2.12
CA SER A 92 -13.73 2.75 2.08
C SER A 92 -15.26 2.73 2.17
N PRO A 93 -15.97 1.75 1.59
CA PRO A 93 -17.44 1.67 1.65
C PRO A 93 -18.04 1.81 3.06
N SER A 94 -17.35 1.34 4.09
CA SER A 94 -17.77 1.45 5.50
C SER A 94 -17.38 2.76 6.20
N GLY A 95 -16.62 3.64 5.53
CA GLY A 95 -16.08 4.85 6.15
C GLY A 95 -15.03 4.59 7.23
N ARG A 96 -14.41 3.40 7.30
CA ARG A 96 -13.39 3.09 8.31
C ARG A 96 -11.98 3.51 7.92
N HIS A 97 -11.69 3.55 6.62
CA HIS A 97 -10.35 3.81 6.10
C HIS A 97 -10.39 4.72 4.89
N ALA A 98 -9.30 5.39 4.59
CA ALA A 98 -9.13 6.17 3.36
C ALA A 98 -7.64 6.37 3.06
N PHE A 99 -7.33 6.77 1.82
CA PHE A 99 -6.06 7.43 1.57
C PHE A 99 -6.16 8.90 1.99
N ALA A 100 -5.03 9.43 2.46
CA ALA A 100 -4.86 10.82 2.84
C ALA A 100 -3.50 11.31 2.35
N TRP A 101 -3.38 12.60 2.07
CA TRP A 101 -2.11 13.22 1.70
C TRP A 101 -1.56 14.06 2.85
N GLY A 102 -0.25 14.25 2.89
CA GLY A 102 0.39 15.24 3.75
C GLY A 102 1.68 15.74 3.14
N ALA A 103 2.25 16.78 3.73
CA ALA A 103 3.58 17.29 3.39
C ALA A 103 4.32 17.69 4.68
N PRO A 104 5.65 17.89 4.64
CA PRO A 104 6.43 18.35 5.79
C PRO A 104 5.92 19.69 6.34
N ASP A 105 5.52 20.60 5.45
CA ASP A 105 5.09 21.96 5.82
C ASP A 105 3.60 22.04 6.19
N GLY A 106 2.94 20.89 6.38
CA GLY A 106 1.50 20.78 6.65
C GLY A 106 0.64 20.62 5.41
N ILE A 107 -0.66 20.89 5.55
CA ILE A 107 -1.71 20.58 4.54
C ILE A 107 -2.57 21.77 4.11
N GLU A 108 -2.28 22.96 4.64
CA GLU A 108 -3.09 24.18 4.43
C GLU A 108 -2.73 24.94 3.15
N ARG A 109 -1.59 24.61 2.52
CA ARG A 109 -1.05 25.29 1.34
C ARG A 109 -0.67 24.28 0.28
N GLU A 110 -0.47 24.76 -0.95
CA GLU A 110 0.12 23.96 -2.02
C GLU A 110 1.52 23.47 -1.60
N PRO A 111 1.75 22.15 -1.54
CA PRO A 111 3.05 21.58 -1.19
C PRO A 111 3.97 21.53 -2.42
N ASP A 112 5.27 21.38 -2.17
CA ASP A 112 6.17 20.81 -3.19
C ASP A 112 5.74 19.36 -3.48
N VAL A 113 5.45 19.08 -4.75
CA VAL A 113 4.93 17.79 -5.23
C VAL A 113 5.87 16.61 -4.95
N GLU A 114 7.17 16.86 -4.83
CA GLU A 114 8.16 15.83 -4.51
C GLU A 114 8.18 15.47 -3.02
N ASN A 115 7.61 16.35 -2.18
CA ASN A 115 7.54 16.17 -0.73
C ASN A 115 6.19 15.65 -0.24
N VAL A 116 5.25 15.43 -1.16
CA VAL A 116 3.95 14.86 -0.83
C VAL A 116 4.11 13.40 -0.41
N ARG A 117 3.39 13.02 0.64
CA ARG A 117 3.21 11.63 1.07
C ARG A 117 1.75 11.25 0.92
N ILE A 118 1.50 10.04 0.44
CA ILE A 118 0.19 9.41 0.54
C ILE A 118 0.25 8.42 1.71
N VAL A 119 -0.81 8.34 2.50
CA VAL A 119 -0.90 7.41 3.62
C VAL A 119 -2.25 6.72 3.60
N LEU A 120 -2.30 5.48 4.05
CA LEU A 120 -3.55 4.82 4.40
C LEU A 120 -3.84 5.09 5.87
N VAL A 121 -5.00 5.66 6.18
CA VAL A 121 -5.41 6.02 7.54
C VAL A 121 -6.63 5.23 7.98
N ARG A 122 -6.72 4.98 9.29
CA ARG A 122 -7.96 4.60 9.96
C ARG A 122 -8.68 5.86 10.43
N LEU A 123 -9.90 6.06 9.97
CA LEU A 123 -10.62 7.33 10.16
C LEU A 123 -11.09 7.54 11.61
N ALA A 124 -11.31 6.44 12.35
CA ALA A 124 -11.79 6.49 13.72
C ALA A 124 -10.83 7.17 14.72
N ASP A 125 -9.52 7.09 14.47
CA ASP A 125 -8.48 7.55 15.41
C ASP A 125 -7.25 8.14 14.71
N GLY A 126 -7.33 8.40 13.40
CA GLY A 126 -6.27 9.01 12.63
C GLY A 126 -5.00 8.16 12.48
N ALA A 127 -5.03 6.88 12.88
CA ALA A 127 -3.85 6.04 12.83
C ALA A 127 -3.38 5.81 11.38
N VAL A 128 -2.11 6.11 11.11
CA VAL A 128 -1.45 5.80 9.84
C VAL A 128 -1.13 4.30 9.80
N LEU A 129 -1.85 3.58 8.94
CA LEU A 129 -1.70 2.13 8.76
C LEU A 129 -0.58 1.79 7.77
N ALA A 130 -0.42 2.60 6.72
CA ALA A 130 0.65 2.47 5.74
C ALA A 130 1.12 3.85 5.27
N LYS A 131 2.43 3.98 5.04
CA LYS A 131 3.02 5.11 4.34
C LYS A 131 3.30 4.70 2.90
N LEU A 132 2.88 5.55 1.97
CA LEU A 132 2.98 5.39 0.54
C LEU A 132 3.73 6.61 -0.02
N GLY A 133 4.38 6.45 -1.17
CA GLY A 133 4.85 7.63 -1.92
C GLY A 133 3.67 8.32 -2.59
N GLY A 134 3.84 9.54 -3.09
CA GLY A 134 2.87 10.08 -4.03
C GLY A 134 3.07 11.55 -4.35
N HIS A 135 2.31 12.00 -5.34
CA HIS A 135 2.37 13.35 -5.90
C HIS A 135 1.01 14.05 -5.82
N TYR A 136 -0.03 13.36 -5.34
CA TYR A 136 -1.37 13.91 -5.26
C TYR A 136 -1.59 14.69 -3.96
N TRP A 137 -2.16 15.88 -4.08
CA TRP A 137 -2.59 16.71 -2.96
C TRP A 137 -3.88 17.45 -3.31
N SER A 138 -4.63 17.83 -2.28
CA SER A 138 -5.83 18.65 -2.41
C SER A 138 -6.07 19.46 -1.15
N THR A 139 -6.09 20.79 -1.27
CA THR A 139 -6.37 21.71 -0.14
C THR A 139 -7.87 21.95 0.05
N GLY A 140 -8.73 21.31 -0.74
CA GLY A 140 -10.18 21.58 -0.80
C GLY A 140 -10.54 22.68 -1.80
N GLU A 141 -9.68 23.69 -1.96
CA GLU A 141 -9.83 24.75 -2.98
C GLU A 141 -9.02 24.46 -4.24
N MET A 142 -7.84 23.88 -4.06
CA MET A 142 -6.91 23.52 -5.13
C MET A 142 -6.54 22.05 -5.01
N ARG A 143 -6.06 21.49 -6.11
CA ARG A 143 -5.55 20.12 -6.15
C ARG A 143 -4.39 20.02 -7.12
N ALA A 144 -3.60 18.97 -6.93
CA ALA A 144 -2.50 18.61 -7.81
C ALA A 144 -2.96 18.60 -9.27
N ASN A 145 -2.33 19.45 -10.08
CA ASN A 145 -2.64 19.53 -11.50
C ASN A 145 -2.17 18.24 -12.20
N ARG A 146 -3.05 17.64 -13.01
CA ARG A 146 -2.74 16.43 -13.80
C ARG A 146 -2.30 15.21 -12.98
N GLN A 147 -2.64 15.17 -11.69
CA GLN A 147 -2.47 14.00 -10.84
C GLN A 147 -3.83 13.47 -10.43
N ALA A 148 -3.94 12.16 -10.32
CA ALA A 148 -5.10 11.46 -9.79
C ALA A 148 -4.64 10.43 -8.76
N GLU A 149 -5.46 10.23 -7.73
CA GLU A 149 -5.30 9.22 -6.68
C GLU A 149 -6.63 8.49 -6.54
N SER A 150 -6.61 7.15 -6.53
CA SER A 150 -7.82 6.36 -6.44
C SER A 150 -7.61 5.07 -5.66
N ALA A 151 -8.70 4.55 -5.10
CA ALA A 151 -8.71 3.36 -4.27
C ALA A 151 -9.68 2.31 -4.82
N VAL A 152 -9.21 1.07 -4.92
CA VAL A 152 -10.03 -0.10 -5.26
C VAL A 152 -10.10 -1.01 -4.04
N TRP A 153 -11.19 -0.89 -3.28
CA TRP A 153 -11.44 -1.68 -2.08
C TRP A 153 -11.90 -3.10 -2.41
N ALA A 154 -11.37 -4.08 -1.68
CA ALA A 154 -11.98 -5.41 -1.64
C ALA A 154 -13.35 -5.31 -0.93
N PRO A 155 -14.36 -6.13 -1.30
CA PRO A 155 -15.68 -6.09 -0.67
C PRO A 155 -15.68 -6.34 0.84
N ASP A 156 -14.70 -7.11 1.35
CA ASP A 156 -14.54 -7.37 2.78
C ASP A 156 -13.69 -6.30 3.49
N GLU A 157 -13.22 -5.30 2.74
CA GLU A 157 -12.37 -4.19 3.20
C GLU A 157 -11.10 -4.65 3.92
N ARG A 158 -10.62 -5.86 3.62
CA ARG A 158 -9.35 -6.40 4.16
C ARG A 158 -8.17 -6.11 3.26
N ALA A 159 -8.41 -5.43 2.14
CA ALA A 159 -7.39 -4.96 1.23
C ALA A 159 -7.90 -3.80 0.37
N VAL A 160 -6.95 -3.02 -0.13
CA VAL A 160 -7.18 -1.94 -1.09
C VAL A 160 -6.04 -1.94 -2.12
N VAL A 161 -6.34 -1.53 -3.34
CA VAL A 161 -5.33 -1.19 -4.33
C VAL A 161 -5.32 0.32 -4.53
N GLU A 162 -4.16 0.93 -4.33
CA GLU A 162 -3.79 2.30 -4.71
C GLU A 162 -3.54 2.33 -6.22
N ILE A 163 -4.14 3.29 -6.93
CA ILE A 163 -3.81 3.63 -8.31
C ILE A 163 -3.58 5.13 -8.37
N ALA A 164 -2.34 5.52 -8.66
CA ALA A 164 -1.94 6.92 -8.77
C ALA A 164 -1.37 7.19 -10.17
N ASP A 165 -1.98 8.17 -10.83
CA ASP A 165 -1.74 8.48 -12.23
C ASP A 165 -1.31 9.93 -12.40
N SER A 166 -0.35 10.15 -13.27
CA SER A 166 -0.13 11.43 -13.92
C SER A 166 -1.04 11.53 -15.15
N ARG A 167 -1.00 12.66 -15.86
CA ARG A 167 -1.68 12.77 -17.16
C ARG A 167 -1.27 11.68 -18.16
N TRP A 168 -0.05 11.15 -18.06
CA TRP A 168 0.52 10.29 -19.11
C TRP A 168 0.88 8.89 -18.65
N SER A 169 0.91 8.63 -17.35
CA SER A 169 1.40 7.35 -16.84
C SER A 169 0.85 7.02 -15.47
N THR A 170 0.70 5.73 -15.19
CA THR A 170 0.54 5.24 -13.82
C THR A 170 1.91 5.16 -13.17
N TYR A 171 2.11 5.88 -12.07
CA TYR A 171 3.36 5.85 -11.31
C TYR A 171 3.23 5.08 -10.00
N SER A 172 2.00 4.77 -9.56
CA SER A 172 1.75 3.89 -8.42
C SER A 172 0.63 2.91 -8.73
N LEU A 173 0.91 1.62 -8.56
CA LEU A 173 -0.10 0.57 -8.53
C LEU A 173 0.26 -0.37 -7.38
N ARG A 174 -0.37 -0.18 -6.22
CA ARG A 174 0.07 -0.84 -4.99
C ARG A 174 -1.07 -1.54 -4.29
N TYR A 175 -0.86 -2.79 -3.93
CA TYR A 175 -1.76 -3.53 -3.06
C TYR A 175 -1.40 -3.32 -1.59
N VAL A 176 -2.40 -3.07 -0.76
CA VAL A 176 -2.27 -2.98 0.69
C VAL A 176 -3.20 -4.00 1.34
N ALA A 177 -2.63 -4.98 2.04
CA ALA A 177 -3.38 -5.91 2.88
C ALA A 177 -3.52 -5.36 4.29
N LEU A 178 -4.75 -5.34 4.80
CA LEU A 178 -5.07 -5.03 6.19
C LEU A 178 -5.16 -6.34 6.99
N ALA A 179 -4.29 -6.49 7.97
CA ALA A 179 -4.33 -7.62 8.89
C ALA A 179 -5.17 -7.30 10.13
N LYS A 180 -5.63 -8.36 10.80
CA LYS A 180 -6.51 -8.24 11.99
C LYS A 180 -5.80 -7.61 13.19
N ASP A 181 -4.48 -7.72 13.23
CA ASP A 181 -3.59 -7.10 14.21
C ASP A 181 -3.41 -5.57 13.98
N GLY A 182 -4.06 -5.01 12.96
CA GLY A 182 -3.93 -3.60 12.58
C GLY A 182 -2.71 -3.31 11.71
N ALA A 183 -1.87 -4.29 11.41
CA ALA A 183 -0.71 -4.09 10.54
C ALA A 183 -1.14 -4.04 9.06
N ALA A 184 -0.59 -3.08 8.32
CA ALA A 184 -0.68 -3.05 6.87
C ALA A 184 0.56 -3.70 6.24
N ARG A 185 0.36 -4.44 5.15
CA ARG A 185 1.44 -5.02 4.34
C ARG A 185 1.25 -4.61 2.89
N THR A 186 2.29 -4.05 2.28
CA THR A 186 2.25 -3.50 0.93
C THR A 186 2.89 -4.44 -0.09
N LEU A 187 2.45 -4.38 -1.33
CA LEU A 187 3.08 -4.99 -2.50
C LEU A 187 2.95 -4.05 -3.70
N ASP A 188 4.08 -3.68 -4.28
CA ASP A 188 4.11 -2.94 -5.53
C ASP A 188 3.79 -3.87 -6.70
N LEU A 189 2.70 -3.58 -7.40
CA LEU A 189 2.23 -4.33 -8.56
C LEU A 189 2.66 -3.70 -9.88
N LEU A 190 3.08 -2.43 -9.89
CA LEU A 190 3.39 -1.70 -11.12
C LEU A 190 4.48 -2.41 -11.95
N PRO A 191 5.65 -2.81 -11.38
CA PRO A 191 6.69 -3.49 -12.15
C PRO A 191 6.20 -4.80 -12.78
N LEU A 192 5.35 -5.55 -12.07
CA LEU A 192 4.80 -6.81 -12.57
C LEU A 192 3.86 -6.57 -13.76
N VAL A 193 2.91 -5.65 -13.60
CA VAL A 193 1.85 -5.39 -14.58
C VAL A 193 2.43 -4.72 -15.83
N GLU A 194 3.25 -3.68 -15.66
CA GLU A 194 3.86 -2.95 -16.77
C GLU A 194 4.81 -3.84 -17.57
N THR A 195 5.66 -4.63 -16.90
CA THR A 195 6.57 -5.57 -17.59
C THR A 195 5.80 -6.58 -18.42
N ALA A 196 4.71 -7.14 -17.88
CA ALA A 196 3.86 -8.08 -18.60
C ALA A 196 3.18 -7.43 -19.81
N ALA A 197 2.65 -6.21 -19.65
CA ALA A 197 2.03 -5.44 -20.73
C ALA A 197 3.03 -5.15 -21.86
N ARG A 198 4.22 -4.65 -21.53
CA ARG A 198 5.28 -4.36 -22.51
C ARG A 198 5.79 -5.63 -23.19
N ALA A 199 5.89 -6.75 -22.47
CA ALA A 199 6.23 -8.04 -23.07
C ALA A 199 5.15 -8.48 -24.09
N ARG A 200 3.88 -8.30 -23.78
CA ARG A 200 2.77 -8.62 -24.69
C ARG A 200 2.76 -7.73 -25.93
N LEU A 201 3.04 -6.43 -25.78
CA LEU A 201 3.21 -5.50 -26.89
C LEU A 201 4.34 -5.94 -27.82
N ARG A 202 5.52 -6.28 -27.28
CA ARG A 202 6.67 -6.75 -28.09
C ARG A 202 6.34 -8.00 -28.92
N GLN A 203 5.50 -8.88 -28.38
CA GLN A 203 5.05 -10.08 -29.10
C GLN A 203 4.04 -9.76 -30.21
N ALA A 204 3.11 -8.82 -29.96
CA ALA A 204 2.05 -8.47 -30.90
C ALA A 204 2.52 -7.51 -32.00
N MET A 205 3.37 -6.54 -31.64
CA MET A 205 3.78 -5.41 -32.49
C MET A 205 5.29 -5.15 -32.34
N PRO A 206 6.17 -6.06 -32.79
CA PRO A 206 7.61 -5.98 -32.52
C PRO A 206 8.28 -4.70 -33.06
N ARG A 207 7.69 -4.06 -34.08
CA ARG A 207 8.22 -2.83 -34.70
C ARG A 207 7.72 -1.53 -34.05
N GLU A 208 6.71 -1.58 -33.18
CA GLU A 208 5.99 -0.39 -32.67
C GLU A 208 6.04 -0.29 -31.13
N THR A 209 7.21 -0.52 -30.55
CA THR A 209 7.37 -0.66 -29.10
C THR A 209 7.85 0.60 -28.38
N LYS A 210 8.38 1.58 -29.13
CA LYS A 210 9.02 2.78 -28.58
C LYS A 210 8.01 3.92 -28.36
N GLY A 211 8.34 4.82 -27.43
CA GLY A 211 7.57 6.04 -27.17
C GLY A 211 6.19 5.84 -26.56
N ARG A 212 5.93 4.64 -26.01
CA ARG A 212 4.65 4.29 -25.39
C ARG A 212 4.74 4.36 -23.87
N GLU A 213 3.85 5.13 -23.28
CA GLU A 213 3.63 5.23 -21.84
C GLU A 213 2.65 4.15 -21.37
N PHE A 214 2.84 3.70 -20.13
CA PHE A 214 1.98 2.72 -19.48
C PHE A 214 0.97 3.42 -18.57
N MET A 215 -0.29 3.03 -18.66
CA MET A 215 -1.34 3.52 -17.77
C MET A 215 -2.34 2.41 -17.46
N VAL A 216 -2.83 2.36 -16.23
CA VAL A 216 -4.02 1.60 -15.86
C VAL A 216 -5.23 2.35 -16.43
N SER A 217 -5.95 1.72 -17.35
CA SER A 217 -7.02 2.38 -18.09
C SER A 217 -8.24 2.64 -17.20
N GLY A 218 -8.68 3.89 -17.16
CA GLY A 218 -9.93 4.30 -16.51
C GLY A 218 -11.19 3.79 -17.23
N ASP A 219 -11.11 3.42 -18.51
CA ASP A 219 -12.25 2.97 -19.32
C ASP A 219 -12.77 1.58 -18.92
N ALA A 220 -11.91 0.80 -18.26
CA ALA A 220 -12.23 -0.49 -17.67
C ALA A 220 -11.90 -0.44 -16.17
N PRO A 221 -12.86 -0.01 -15.31
CA PRO A 221 -12.62 0.21 -13.90
C PRO A 221 -11.98 -1.01 -13.24
N ALA A 222 -10.90 -0.78 -12.51
CA ALA A 222 -10.25 -1.81 -11.75
C ALA A 222 -11.18 -2.35 -10.65
N ARG A 223 -11.10 -3.65 -10.39
CA ARG A 223 -11.92 -4.36 -9.40
C ARG A 223 -11.07 -5.34 -8.63
N LEU A 224 -11.17 -5.31 -7.31
CA LEU A 224 -10.54 -6.27 -6.41
C LEU A 224 -11.62 -7.16 -5.80
N ASP A 225 -11.49 -8.47 -5.93
CA ASP A 225 -12.39 -9.39 -5.23
C ASP A 225 -11.87 -9.79 -3.84
N ALA A 226 -12.74 -10.38 -3.01
CA ALA A 226 -12.41 -10.84 -1.66
C ALA A 226 -11.34 -11.96 -1.62
N ARG A 227 -11.01 -12.56 -2.77
CA ARG A 227 -9.97 -13.58 -2.90
C ARG A 227 -8.62 -12.98 -3.33
N GLY A 228 -8.51 -11.66 -3.44
CA GLY A 228 -7.30 -10.98 -3.88
C GLY A 228 -7.06 -11.06 -5.39
N ARG A 229 -8.11 -11.24 -6.21
CA ARG A 229 -7.97 -11.12 -7.67
C ARG A 229 -8.29 -9.70 -8.09
N LEU A 230 -7.29 -9.03 -8.62
CA LEU A 230 -7.41 -7.72 -9.24
C LEU A 230 -7.68 -7.90 -10.74
N SER A 231 -8.78 -7.34 -11.22
CA SER A 231 -9.06 -7.17 -12.65
C SER A 231 -8.86 -5.71 -13.02
N LEU A 232 -8.13 -5.41 -14.09
CA LEU A 232 -7.87 -4.04 -14.54
C LEU A 232 -7.72 -3.97 -16.07
N GLY A 233 -7.99 -2.80 -16.63
CA GLY A 233 -7.52 -2.43 -17.97
C GLY A 233 -6.11 -1.84 -17.89
N ALA A 234 -5.28 -2.13 -18.87
CA ALA A 234 -3.97 -1.51 -19.03
C ALA A 234 -3.79 -1.05 -20.48
N THR A 235 -3.17 0.11 -20.66
CA THR A 235 -2.99 0.74 -21.96
C THR A 235 -1.52 1.13 -22.13
N LEU A 236 -0.97 0.80 -23.31
CA LEU A 236 0.32 1.29 -23.78
C LEU A 236 0.10 2.24 -24.96
N PHE A 237 0.22 3.55 -24.74
CA PHE A 237 -0.15 4.57 -25.72
C PHE A 237 0.95 5.58 -25.97
N VAL A 238 0.93 6.22 -27.14
CA VAL A 238 1.81 7.34 -27.45
C VAL A 238 1.11 8.64 -27.06
N PRO A 239 1.66 9.45 -26.13
CA PRO A 239 1.03 10.71 -25.75
C PRO A 239 0.75 11.60 -26.95
N LYS A 240 -0.48 12.13 -27.03
CA LYS A 240 -0.97 13.01 -28.11
C LYS A 240 -1.07 12.36 -29.50
N ALA A 241 -1.09 11.03 -29.59
CA ALA A 241 -1.35 10.32 -30.84
C ALA A 241 -2.47 9.29 -30.66
N ASP A 242 -3.14 8.94 -31.76
CA ASP A 242 -4.28 8.02 -31.78
C ASP A 242 -3.86 6.54 -31.82
N ALA A 243 -2.77 6.21 -31.10
CA ALA A 243 -2.18 4.87 -31.11
C ALA A 243 -2.10 4.31 -29.68
N SER A 244 -3.01 3.38 -29.35
CA SER A 244 -3.02 2.62 -28.10
C SER A 244 -2.78 1.13 -28.33
N PHE A 245 -2.40 0.44 -27.27
CA PHE A 245 -2.39 -1.01 -27.19
C PHE A 245 -3.04 -1.41 -25.86
N ASP A 246 -4.28 -1.88 -25.95
CA ASP A 246 -5.15 -2.06 -24.80
C ASP A 246 -5.23 -3.53 -24.38
N LEU A 247 -5.18 -3.74 -23.07
CA LEU A 247 -5.12 -5.04 -22.43
C LEU A 247 -6.17 -5.15 -21.33
N ALA A 248 -6.87 -6.28 -21.29
CA ALA A 248 -7.61 -6.70 -20.11
C ALA A 248 -6.76 -7.68 -19.31
N MET A 249 -6.47 -7.35 -18.05
CA MET A 249 -5.57 -8.10 -17.19
C MET A 249 -6.28 -8.61 -15.93
N ARG A 250 -5.84 -9.78 -15.45
CA ARG A 250 -6.17 -10.29 -14.12
C ARG A 250 -4.88 -10.68 -13.39
N VAL A 251 -4.75 -10.19 -12.17
CA VAL A 251 -3.65 -10.46 -11.26
C VAL A 251 -4.21 -11.23 -10.06
N ALA A 252 -3.63 -12.37 -9.73
CA ALA A 252 -3.93 -13.06 -8.49
C ALA A 252 -2.91 -12.66 -7.43
N ILE A 253 -3.40 -12.20 -6.28
CA ILE A 253 -2.60 -11.80 -5.14
C ILE A 253 -2.81 -12.83 -4.05
N THR A 254 -1.73 -13.46 -3.60
CA THR A 254 -1.74 -14.50 -2.58
C THR A 254 -0.93 -14.07 -1.37
N ARG A 255 -1.26 -14.59 -0.18
CA ARG A 255 -0.51 -14.31 1.04
C ARG A 255 0.43 -15.48 1.32
N GLY A 256 1.73 -15.19 1.45
CA GLY A 256 2.73 -16.17 1.90
C GLY A 256 2.58 -16.50 3.39
N LYS A 257 3.42 -17.42 3.89
CA LYS A 257 3.38 -17.91 5.28
C LYS A 257 3.54 -16.80 6.34
N ALA A 258 4.25 -15.72 6.03
CA ALA A 258 4.45 -14.56 6.91
C ALA A 258 3.38 -13.46 6.74
N GLY A 259 2.34 -13.72 5.96
CA GLY A 259 1.34 -12.71 5.57
C GLY A 259 1.81 -11.73 4.50
N THR A 260 3.07 -11.83 4.04
CA THR A 260 3.60 -11.03 2.93
C THR A 260 2.84 -11.35 1.64
N PRO A 261 2.22 -10.34 1.00
CA PRO A 261 1.55 -10.53 -0.27
C PRO A 261 2.54 -10.78 -1.41
N THR A 262 2.18 -11.68 -2.32
CA THR A 262 2.84 -11.93 -3.60
C THR A 262 1.80 -11.92 -4.70
N ALA A 263 2.20 -11.66 -5.95
CA ALA A 263 1.26 -11.57 -7.07
C ALA A 263 1.78 -12.28 -8.32
N GLY A 264 0.84 -12.69 -9.19
CA GLY A 264 1.13 -13.20 -10.52
C GLY A 264 0.02 -12.85 -11.51
N ILE A 265 0.40 -12.62 -12.77
CA ILE A 265 -0.56 -12.44 -13.86
C ILE A 265 -1.21 -13.80 -14.16
N VAL A 266 -2.54 -13.89 -14.02
CA VAL A 266 -3.30 -15.13 -14.28
C VAL A 266 -4.08 -15.08 -15.59
N SER A 267 -4.30 -13.89 -16.14
CA SER A 267 -4.88 -13.72 -17.47
C SER A 267 -4.45 -12.37 -18.03
N MET A 268 -4.17 -12.35 -19.33
CA MET A 268 -3.91 -11.12 -20.08
C MET A 268 -4.35 -11.33 -21.53
N ARG A 269 -5.19 -10.44 -22.04
CA ARG A 269 -5.64 -10.46 -23.44
C ARG A 269 -5.62 -9.06 -24.02
N GLN A 270 -5.25 -8.96 -25.29
CA GLN A 270 -5.48 -7.74 -26.05
C GLN A 270 -6.97 -7.55 -26.25
N VAL A 271 -7.43 -6.30 -26.14
CA VAL A 271 -8.80 -5.90 -26.46
C VAL A 271 -8.75 -4.85 -27.57
N PRO A 272 -9.82 -4.72 -28.37
CA PRO A 272 -9.90 -3.64 -29.35
C PRO A 272 -9.73 -2.28 -28.66
N SER A 273 -8.89 -1.44 -29.26
CA SER A 273 -8.79 -0.03 -28.87
C SER A 273 -10.15 0.63 -29.05
N ARG A 274 -10.54 1.46 -28.08
CA ARG A 274 -11.78 2.25 -28.15
C ARG A 274 -11.54 3.59 -28.81
#